data_AF-A0A661HUL9-F1
#
_entry.id   AF-A0A661HUL9-F1
#
_cell.length_a   1.000
_cell.length_b   1.000
_cell.length_c   1.000
_cell.angle_alpha   90.00
_cell.angle_beta   90.00
_cell.angle_gamma   90.00
#
_symmetry.space_group_name_H-M   'P 1'
#
loop_
_entity.id
_entity.type
_entity.pdbx_description
1 polymer ?
#
loop_
_entity_poly.entity_id
_entity_poly.type
_entity_poly.pdbx_seq_one_letter_code
_entity_poly.pdbx_strand_id
1 'polypeptide(L)'
;MKKLVLLGFITLLTFSYAKMIDGIAIIVEGEPVTTAEIHAIQKQMQISKKEATDLLIQDRLQKSAMRDIKVEEKSVDAKIAGIAAQNSITVPKMQKILQEQGTSWNRYRSSIRDAIRKEKFYQEKVVNNIPTPSDDELRLFYKNHKEEFILPKSINMIEYSAKSEASMKKFLETKNTKGIKSHSVTKSTKDLNPALLRSILQTQDGSFTRPLNAGDRYISYKVLSKQGEASMPFESSKGAVAARWKQQQQSKALKDYFEKLKTNADIQVLR
;
A
#
# COMPACT_ATOMS: atom_id res chain seq x y z
N MET A 1 48.54 -75.13 -12.27
CA MET A 1 47.18 -74.58 -12.49
C MET A 1 47.04 -73.31 -11.66
N LYS A 2 46.66 -72.18 -12.31
CA LYS A 2 45.85 -71.03 -11.81
C LYS A 2 46.25 -70.34 -10.49
N LYS A 3 46.30 -69.02 -10.30
CA LYS A 3 46.01 -67.79 -11.07
C LYS A 3 46.54 -66.60 -10.23
N LEU A 4 46.96 -65.52 -10.90
CA LEU A 4 47.21 -64.17 -10.36
C LEU A 4 45.99 -63.55 -9.66
N VAL A 5 46.21 -62.50 -8.86
CA VAL A 5 45.74 -61.09 -9.06
C VAL A 5 45.80 -60.36 -7.69
N LEU A 6 46.84 -59.55 -7.45
CA LEU A 6 46.86 -58.08 -7.54
C LEU A 6 45.90 -57.38 -6.55
N LEU A 7 46.45 -56.99 -5.40
CA LEU A 7 45.81 -56.16 -4.37
C LEU A 7 45.83 -54.70 -4.84
N GLY A 8 44.79 -54.27 -5.56
CA GLY A 8 44.62 -52.90 -6.05
C GLY A 8 43.95 -52.01 -4.99
N PHE A 9 44.72 -51.05 -4.48
CA PHE A 9 44.32 -49.97 -3.59
C PHE A 9 43.31 -49.04 -4.29
N ILE A 10 42.00 -49.28 -4.12
CA ILE A 10 40.95 -48.36 -4.58
C ILE A 10 40.56 -47.48 -3.40
N THR A 11 41.22 -46.32 -3.29
CA THR A 11 40.75 -45.20 -2.47
C THR A 11 39.51 -44.60 -3.13
N LEU A 12 38.34 -44.96 -2.61
CA LEU A 12 37.09 -44.26 -2.92
C LEU A 12 37.18 -42.82 -2.35
N LEU A 13 37.56 -41.87 -3.19
CA LEU A 13 37.39 -40.44 -2.92
C LEU A 13 35.89 -40.12 -3.03
N THR A 14 35.15 -40.31 -1.94
CA THR A 14 33.83 -39.72 -1.79
C THR A 14 34.01 -38.21 -1.64
N PHE A 15 33.90 -37.47 -2.75
CA PHE A 15 33.71 -36.03 -2.71
C PHE A 15 32.35 -35.75 -2.07
N SER A 16 32.34 -35.55 -0.75
CA SER A 16 31.22 -34.89 -0.09
C SER A 16 31.08 -33.50 -0.70
N TYR A 17 30.08 -33.34 -1.57
CA TYR A 17 29.60 -32.02 -1.97
C TYR A 17 28.99 -31.36 -0.74
N ALA A 18 29.81 -30.64 0.01
CA ALA A 18 29.33 -29.73 1.03
C ALA A 18 28.47 -28.68 0.33
N LYS A 19 27.15 -28.82 0.44
CA LYS A 19 26.21 -27.81 -0.05
C LYS A 19 26.50 -26.55 0.78
N MET A 20 26.93 -25.47 0.14
CA MET A 20 27.13 -24.17 0.80
C MET A 20 25.78 -23.72 1.34
N ILE A 21 25.54 -23.96 2.64
CA ILE A 21 24.37 -23.47 3.35
C ILE A 21 24.83 -22.12 3.90
N ASP A 22 24.39 -21.03 3.28
CA ASP A 22 24.52 -19.66 3.80
C ASP A 22 25.82 -18.89 3.50
N GLY A 23 26.26 -18.90 2.25
CA GLY A 23 27.32 -17.99 1.77
C GLY A 23 26.80 -16.56 1.52
N ILE A 24 27.66 -15.55 1.71
CA ILE A 24 27.43 -14.18 1.24
C ILE A 24 27.52 -14.20 -0.29
N ALA A 25 26.44 -13.80 -0.97
CA ALA A 25 26.37 -13.76 -2.42
C ALA A 25 26.77 -12.38 -2.97
N ILE A 26 26.36 -11.31 -2.27
CA ILE A 26 26.57 -9.93 -2.72
C ILE A 26 26.84 -9.06 -1.49
N ILE A 27 27.68 -8.05 -1.64
CA ILE A 27 27.83 -6.95 -0.69
C ILE A 27 27.34 -5.67 -1.37
N VAL A 28 26.46 -4.92 -0.72
CA VAL A 28 25.89 -3.66 -1.22
C VAL A 28 26.13 -2.58 -0.18
N GLU A 29 26.97 -1.58 -0.49
CA GLU A 29 27.32 -0.51 0.46
C GLU A 29 27.82 -1.05 1.83
N GLY A 30 28.60 -2.14 1.77
CA GLY A 30 29.11 -2.85 2.94
C GLY A 30 28.11 -3.77 3.65
N GLU A 31 26.85 -3.82 3.21
CA GLU A 31 25.83 -4.71 3.80
C GLU A 31 25.73 -6.02 2.98
N PRO A 32 25.87 -7.20 3.61
CA PRO A 32 25.79 -8.47 2.90
C PRO A 32 24.35 -8.84 2.51
N VAL A 33 24.24 -9.56 1.40
CA VAL A 33 23.06 -10.29 0.93
C VAL A 33 23.46 -11.76 0.82
N THR A 34 22.80 -12.63 1.59
CA THR A 34 23.13 -14.06 1.61
C THR A 34 22.36 -14.87 0.58
N THR A 35 22.91 -16.03 0.22
CA THR A 35 22.22 -17.03 -0.60
C THR A 35 20.92 -17.51 0.03
N ALA A 36 20.84 -17.60 1.37
CA ALA A 36 19.62 -17.98 2.07
C ALA A 36 18.53 -16.90 1.94
N GLU A 37 18.88 -15.62 2.04
CA GLU A 37 17.93 -14.52 1.83
C GLU A 37 17.35 -14.53 0.41
N ILE A 38 18.22 -14.70 -0.60
CA ILE A 38 17.78 -14.78 -2.00
C ILE A 38 16.80 -15.95 -2.17
N HIS A 39 17.13 -17.13 -1.68
CA HIS A 39 16.25 -18.31 -1.77
C HIS A 39 14.94 -18.13 -1.01
N ALA A 40 14.97 -17.47 0.15
CA ALA A 40 13.77 -17.19 0.94
C ALA A 40 12.80 -16.29 0.16
N ILE A 41 13.31 -15.20 -0.43
CA ILE A 41 12.50 -14.28 -1.25
C ILE A 41 11.97 -14.98 -2.50
N GLN A 42 12.80 -15.76 -3.20
CA GLN A 42 12.35 -16.56 -4.35
C GLN A 42 11.16 -17.46 -3.99
N LYS A 43 11.25 -18.20 -2.87
CA LYS A 43 10.21 -19.12 -2.44
C LYS A 43 8.94 -18.39 -1.98
N GLN A 44 9.10 -17.30 -1.24
CA GLN A 44 7.98 -16.54 -0.69
C GLN A 44 7.17 -15.83 -1.78
N MET A 45 7.86 -15.24 -2.77
CA MET A 45 7.23 -14.42 -3.81
C MET A 45 7.05 -15.14 -5.14
N GLN A 46 7.59 -16.36 -5.28
CA GLN A 46 7.57 -17.15 -6.52
C GLN A 46 8.21 -16.41 -7.71
N ILE A 47 9.36 -15.78 -7.45
CA ILE A 47 10.10 -14.99 -8.46
C ILE A 47 11.45 -15.61 -8.79
N SER A 48 12.05 -15.17 -9.90
CA SER A 48 13.37 -15.63 -10.32
C SER A 48 14.46 -15.21 -9.33
N LYS A 49 15.61 -15.91 -9.37
CA LYS A 49 16.79 -15.56 -8.57
C LYS A 49 17.22 -14.11 -8.83
N LYS A 50 17.19 -13.68 -10.08
CA LYS A 50 17.55 -12.32 -10.49
C LYS A 50 16.64 -11.29 -9.84
N GLU A 51 15.32 -11.48 -9.89
CA GLU A 51 14.36 -10.55 -9.28
C GLU A 51 14.50 -10.51 -7.76
N ALA A 52 14.67 -11.67 -7.11
CA ALA A 52 14.91 -11.74 -5.67
C ALA A 52 16.20 -11.01 -5.27
N THR A 53 17.27 -11.21 -6.05
CA THR A 53 18.54 -10.50 -5.89
C THR A 53 18.37 -8.99 -6.07
N ASP A 54 17.68 -8.54 -7.13
CA ASP A 54 17.44 -7.12 -7.39
C ASP A 54 16.62 -6.46 -6.26
N LEU A 55 15.62 -7.16 -5.70
CA LEU A 55 14.85 -6.69 -4.54
C LEU A 55 15.73 -6.54 -3.29
N LEU A 56 16.62 -7.50 -3.03
CA LEU A 56 17.53 -7.45 -1.88
C LEU A 56 18.59 -6.35 -2.06
N ILE A 57 19.12 -6.15 -3.26
CA ILE A 57 19.99 -5.01 -3.56
C ILE A 57 19.25 -3.70 -3.28
N GLN A 58 18.03 -3.55 -3.79
CA GLN A 58 17.22 -2.35 -3.55
C GLN A 58 16.94 -2.12 -2.06
N ASP A 59 16.66 -3.19 -1.30
CA ASP A 59 16.50 -3.12 0.16
C ASP A 59 17.77 -2.59 0.85
N ARG A 60 18.96 -3.13 0.51
CA ARG A 60 20.23 -2.65 1.07
C ARG A 60 20.53 -1.21 0.69
N LEU A 61 20.28 -0.83 -0.57
CA LEU A 61 20.43 0.56 -1.02
C LEU A 61 19.50 1.50 -0.24
N GLN A 62 18.24 1.12 -0.03
CA GLN A 62 17.31 1.90 0.79
C GLN A 62 17.81 2.03 2.23
N LYS A 63 18.26 0.93 2.83
CA LYS A 63 18.81 0.94 4.20
C LYS A 63 20.03 1.86 4.31
N SER A 64 20.93 1.81 3.32
CA SER A 64 22.10 2.69 3.23
C SER A 64 21.68 4.16 3.10
N ALA A 65 20.77 4.46 2.16
CA ALA A 65 20.27 5.83 1.94
C ALA A 65 19.53 6.43 3.14
N MET A 66 19.01 5.57 4.02
CA MET A 66 18.37 5.99 5.26
C MET A 66 19.36 6.24 6.41
N ARG A 67 20.62 5.77 6.33
CA ARG A 67 21.57 5.73 7.46
C ARG A 67 21.76 7.08 8.16
N ASP A 68 21.83 8.17 7.40
CA ASP A 68 22.08 9.51 7.93
C ASP A 68 20.84 10.23 8.48
N ILE A 69 19.66 9.60 8.37
CA ILE A 69 18.41 10.21 8.80
C ILE A 69 18.24 10.04 10.31
N LYS A 70 18.33 11.18 11.00
CA LYS A 70 18.18 11.28 12.45
C LYS A 70 16.71 11.25 12.85
N VAL A 71 16.40 10.39 13.83
CA VAL A 71 15.08 10.30 14.46
C VAL A 71 15.24 10.61 15.93
N GLU A 72 14.54 11.63 16.40
CA GLU A 72 14.54 12.02 17.81
C GLU A 72 13.64 11.08 18.61
N GLU A 73 14.03 10.76 19.85
CA GLU A 73 13.23 9.88 20.71
C GLU A 73 11.82 10.44 20.99
N LYS A 74 11.68 11.76 21.06
CA LYS A 74 10.36 12.40 21.21
C LYS A 74 9.40 12.07 20.05
N SER A 75 9.94 11.89 18.83
CA SER A 75 9.13 11.49 17.67
C SER A 75 8.70 10.02 17.76
N VAL A 76 9.57 9.16 18.30
CA VAL A 76 9.24 7.76 18.58
C VAL A 76 8.14 7.67 19.63
N ASP A 77 8.27 8.41 20.74
CA ASP A 77 7.27 8.47 21.81
C ASP A 77 5.91 8.98 21.30
N ALA A 78 5.93 10.06 20.52
CA ALA A 78 4.72 10.62 19.92
C ALA A 78 4.02 9.64 18.97
N LYS A 79 4.77 8.95 18.10
CA LYS A 79 4.22 7.95 17.18
C LYS A 79 3.61 6.77 17.95
N ILE A 80 4.30 6.29 18.98
CA ILE A 80 3.80 5.22 19.85
C ILE A 80 2.52 5.64 20.57
N ALA A 81 2.48 6.84 21.14
CA ALA A 81 1.29 7.37 21.80
C ALA A 81 0.10 7.48 20.83
N GLY A 82 0.34 7.94 19.59
CA GLY A 82 -0.67 7.97 18.53
C GLY A 82 -1.21 6.58 18.17
N ILE A 83 -0.32 5.57 18.05
CA ILE A 83 -0.73 4.18 17.81
C ILE A 83 -1.56 3.65 19.00
N ALA A 84 -1.16 3.94 20.23
CA ALA A 84 -1.91 3.56 21.44
C ALA A 84 -3.33 4.13 21.42
N ALA A 85 -3.44 5.43 21.17
CA ALA A 85 -4.70 6.15 21.11
C ALA A 85 -5.61 5.62 19.99
N GLN A 86 -5.05 5.35 18.80
CA GLN A 86 -5.79 4.76 17.68
C GLN A 86 -6.36 3.38 18.03
N ASN A 87 -5.66 2.62 18.87
CA ASN A 87 -6.10 1.31 19.35
C ASN A 87 -6.89 1.39 20.67
N SER A 88 -7.24 2.60 21.14
CA SER A 88 -7.99 2.83 22.38
C SER A 88 -7.36 2.17 23.63
N ILE A 89 -6.03 2.09 23.67
CA ILE A 89 -5.27 1.57 24.81
C ILE A 89 -4.21 2.56 25.28
N THR A 90 -3.77 2.43 26.54
CA THR A 90 -2.66 3.22 27.06
C THR A 90 -1.32 2.63 26.64
N VAL A 91 -0.27 3.45 26.60
CA VAL A 91 1.10 2.98 26.29
C VAL A 91 1.56 1.86 27.26
N PRO A 92 1.35 1.95 28.59
CA PRO A 92 1.69 0.84 29.49
C PRO A 92 0.91 -0.46 29.18
N LYS A 93 -0.35 -0.36 28.77
CA LYS A 93 -1.14 -1.55 28.39
C LYS A 93 -0.61 -2.15 27.09
N MET A 94 -0.25 -1.33 26.10
CA MET A 94 0.38 -1.77 24.85
C MET A 94 1.69 -2.52 25.13
N GLN A 95 2.54 -1.99 26.00
CA GLN A 95 3.81 -2.63 26.35
C GLN A 95 3.61 -4.04 26.93
N LYS A 96 2.61 -4.23 27.80
CA LYS A 96 2.25 -5.56 28.33
C LYS A 96 1.80 -6.52 27.23
N ILE A 97 0.90 -6.07 26.34
CA ILE A 97 0.41 -6.87 25.21
C ILE A 97 1.56 -7.30 24.29
N LEU A 98 2.47 -6.38 23.96
CA LEU A 98 3.63 -6.68 23.11
C LEU A 98 4.56 -7.71 23.77
N GLN A 99 4.76 -7.60 25.09
CA GLN A 99 5.56 -8.54 25.85
C GLN A 99 4.93 -9.95 25.86
N GLU A 100 3.60 -10.04 26.06
CA GLU A 100 2.84 -11.30 25.97
C GLU A 100 2.96 -11.94 24.58
N GLN A 101 3.10 -11.12 23.53
CA GLN A 101 3.32 -11.55 22.14
C GLN A 101 4.80 -11.83 21.79
N GLY A 102 5.71 -11.78 22.76
CA GLY A 102 7.14 -12.06 22.55
C GLY A 102 7.93 -10.91 21.89
N THR A 103 7.36 -9.70 21.84
CA THR A 103 8.04 -8.50 21.34
C THR A 103 8.49 -7.61 22.50
N SER A 104 9.81 -7.50 22.70
CA SER A 104 10.35 -6.60 23.72
C SER A 104 10.09 -5.13 23.39
N TRP A 105 9.98 -4.30 24.42
CA TRP A 105 9.75 -2.86 24.26
C TRP A 105 10.81 -2.19 23.40
N ASN A 106 12.08 -2.54 23.61
CA ASN A 106 13.20 -2.01 22.83
C ASN A 106 13.11 -2.39 21.35
N ARG A 107 12.72 -3.64 21.04
CA ARG A 107 12.55 -4.09 19.66
C ARG A 107 11.42 -3.30 18.97
N TYR A 108 10.29 -3.12 19.65
CA TYR A 108 9.18 -2.33 19.14
C TYR A 108 9.56 -0.86 18.93
N ARG A 109 10.21 -0.22 19.90
CA ARG A 109 10.71 1.15 19.73
C ARG A 109 11.67 1.28 18.55
N SER A 110 12.54 0.28 18.35
CA SER A 110 13.44 0.25 17.19
C SER A 110 12.69 0.18 15.88
N SER A 111 11.68 -0.69 15.75
CA SER A 111 10.90 -0.77 14.51
C SER A 111 10.11 0.51 14.23
N ILE A 112 9.60 1.18 15.26
CA ILE A 112 8.97 2.50 15.11
C ILE A 112 9.99 3.55 14.66
N ARG A 113 11.20 3.54 15.21
CA ARG A 113 12.28 4.44 14.77
C ARG A 113 12.63 4.21 13.30
N ASP A 114 12.73 2.97 12.87
CA ASP A 114 13.01 2.61 11.47
C ASP A 114 11.87 3.03 10.54
N ALA A 115 10.61 2.86 10.98
CA ALA A 115 9.44 3.33 10.23
C ALA A 115 9.43 4.86 10.07
N ILE A 116 9.71 5.62 11.13
CA ILE A 116 9.83 7.09 11.07
C ILE A 116 10.99 7.50 10.15
N ARG A 117 12.13 6.78 10.23
CA ARG A 117 13.28 7.04 9.35
C ARG A 117 12.90 6.85 7.88
N LYS A 118 12.14 5.80 7.55
CA LYS A 118 11.64 5.54 6.20
C LYS A 118 10.67 6.61 5.73
N GLU A 119 9.77 7.06 6.60
CA GLU A 119 8.82 8.14 6.33
C GLU A 119 9.56 9.46 6.02
N LYS A 120 10.53 9.84 6.86
CA LYS A 120 11.39 11.02 6.64
C LYS A 120 12.19 10.92 5.35
N PHE A 121 12.81 9.77 5.09
CA PHE A 121 13.55 9.51 3.85
C PHE A 121 12.69 9.80 2.63
N TYR A 122 11.51 9.18 2.58
CA TYR A 122 10.60 9.34 1.46
C TYR A 122 10.16 10.79 1.30
N GLN A 123 9.84 11.47 2.42
CA GLN A 123 9.47 12.88 2.38
C GLN A 123 10.60 13.77 1.85
N GLU A 124 11.80 13.64 2.40
CA GLU A 124 12.94 14.52 2.13
C GLU A 124 13.60 14.25 0.78
N LYS A 125 13.75 12.98 0.40
CA LYS A 125 14.49 12.58 -0.81
C LYS A 125 13.61 12.39 -2.03
N VAL A 126 12.30 12.23 -1.85
CA VAL A 126 11.38 11.94 -2.96
C VAL A 126 10.32 13.03 -3.06
N VAL A 127 9.49 13.20 -2.02
CA VAL A 127 8.31 14.07 -2.10
C VAL A 127 8.69 15.55 -2.26
N ASN A 128 9.67 16.04 -1.48
CA ASN A 128 10.08 17.45 -1.51
C ASN A 128 10.73 17.87 -2.84
N ASN A 129 11.16 16.92 -3.66
CA ASN A 129 11.78 17.18 -4.96
C ASN A 129 10.76 17.22 -6.12
N ILE A 130 9.48 16.98 -5.83
CA ILE A 130 8.42 17.01 -6.84
C ILE A 130 7.88 18.44 -6.92
N PRO A 131 7.95 19.09 -8.09
CA PRO A 131 7.44 20.44 -8.25
C PRO A 131 5.91 20.47 -8.07
N THR A 132 5.39 21.63 -7.71
CA THR A 132 3.94 21.85 -7.75
C THR A 132 3.51 21.94 -9.22
N PRO A 133 2.49 21.18 -9.67
CA PRO A 133 2.09 21.20 -11.07
C PRO A 133 1.39 22.51 -11.43
N SER A 134 1.65 23.01 -12.62
CA SER A 134 0.87 24.07 -13.26
C SER A 134 -0.50 23.58 -13.73
N ASP A 135 -1.42 24.52 -14.01
CA ASP A 135 -2.74 24.15 -14.55
C ASP A 135 -2.63 23.44 -15.91
N ASP A 136 -1.71 23.87 -16.76
CA ASP A 136 -1.46 23.27 -18.08
C ASP A 136 -0.93 21.83 -17.98
N GLU A 137 -0.03 21.56 -17.03
CA GLU A 137 0.44 20.19 -16.77
C GLU A 137 -0.72 19.28 -16.30
N LEU A 138 -1.61 19.79 -15.45
CA LEU A 138 -2.78 19.04 -15.01
C LEU A 138 -3.77 18.82 -16.16
N ARG A 139 -3.97 19.81 -17.06
CA ARG A 139 -4.82 19.66 -18.25
C ARG A 139 -4.24 18.62 -19.22
N LEU A 140 -2.93 18.67 -19.46
CA LEU A 140 -2.23 17.68 -20.29
C LEU A 140 -2.33 16.28 -19.68
N PHE A 141 -2.10 16.17 -18.36
CA PHE A 141 -2.25 14.92 -17.64
C PHE A 141 -3.66 14.36 -17.77
N TYR A 142 -4.68 15.17 -17.49
CA TYR A 142 -6.08 14.79 -17.64
C TYR A 142 -6.39 14.34 -19.06
N LYS A 143 -5.88 15.04 -20.09
CA LYS A 143 -6.08 14.66 -21.49
C LYS A 143 -5.53 13.27 -21.80
N ASN A 144 -4.39 12.90 -21.21
CA ASN A 144 -3.73 11.61 -21.43
C ASN A 144 -4.28 10.48 -20.53
N HIS A 145 -5.04 10.82 -19.48
CA HIS A 145 -5.58 9.87 -18.51
C HIS A 145 -7.09 10.02 -18.34
N LYS A 146 -7.81 10.49 -19.38
CA LYS A 146 -9.27 10.77 -19.30
C LYS A 146 -10.07 9.57 -18.80
N GLU A 147 -9.61 8.37 -19.12
CA GLU A 147 -10.22 7.09 -18.74
C GLU A 147 -10.27 6.90 -17.22
N GLU A 148 -9.29 7.44 -16.49
CA GLU A 148 -9.26 7.41 -15.02
C GLU A 148 -10.27 8.36 -14.37
N PHE A 149 -10.84 9.27 -15.16
CA PHE A 149 -11.78 10.31 -14.71
C PHE A 149 -13.15 10.12 -15.35
N ILE A 150 -13.53 8.88 -15.64
CA ILE A 150 -14.86 8.51 -16.14
C ILE A 150 -15.81 8.28 -14.97
N LEU A 151 -16.99 8.86 -15.09
CA LEU A 151 -18.14 8.60 -14.23
C LEU A 151 -19.27 7.95 -15.04
N PRO A 152 -20.19 7.25 -14.38
CA PRO A 152 -21.43 6.89 -15.05
C PRO A 152 -22.19 8.14 -15.52
N LYS A 153 -22.89 8.05 -16.66
CA LYS A 153 -23.79 9.14 -17.11
C LYS A 153 -24.98 9.27 -16.17
N SER A 154 -25.59 8.14 -15.82
CA SER A 154 -26.75 8.08 -14.95
C SER A 154 -26.66 6.90 -13.99
N ILE A 155 -27.36 7.01 -12.87
CA ILE A 155 -27.39 5.97 -11.84
C ILE A 155 -28.84 5.65 -11.54
N ASN A 156 -29.18 4.36 -11.67
CA ASN A 156 -30.49 3.83 -11.32
C ASN A 156 -30.44 3.39 -9.85
N MET A 157 -31.38 3.88 -9.05
CA MET A 157 -31.41 3.67 -7.61
C MET A 157 -32.84 3.50 -7.12
N ILE A 158 -32.97 3.04 -5.88
CA ILE A 158 -34.20 3.17 -5.10
C ILE A 158 -33.88 4.09 -3.93
N GLU A 159 -34.59 5.21 -3.82
CA GLU A 159 -34.51 6.08 -2.67
C GLU A 159 -35.41 5.51 -1.57
N TYR A 160 -34.86 5.30 -0.38
CA TYR A 160 -35.59 4.97 0.84
C TYR A 160 -35.54 6.17 1.78
N SER A 161 -36.68 6.56 2.34
CA SER A 161 -36.79 7.68 3.28
C SER A 161 -37.50 7.29 4.56
N ALA A 162 -37.02 7.83 5.68
CA ALA A 162 -37.54 7.63 7.02
C ALA A 162 -37.60 8.97 7.78
N LYS A 163 -38.50 9.07 8.77
CA LYS A 163 -38.62 10.29 9.60
C LYS A 163 -37.44 10.52 10.55
N SER A 164 -36.68 9.49 10.88
CA SER A 164 -35.57 9.58 11.83
C SER A 164 -34.39 8.69 11.41
N GLU A 165 -33.20 9.06 11.89
CA GLU A 165 -31.97 8.30 11.64
C GLU A 165 -32.08 6.87 12.19
N ALA A 166 -32.67 6.72 13.38
CA ALA A 166 -32.84 5.42 14.04
C ALA A 166 -33.70 4.47 13.20
N SER A 167 -34.81 4.97 12.62
CA SER A 167 -35.64 4.17 11.72
C SER A 167 -34.88 3.77 10.45
N MET A 168 -34.07 4.67 9.89
CA MET A 168 -33.25 4.36 8.72
C MET A 168 -32.17 3.31 9.04
N LYS A 169 -31.47 3.43 10.17
CA LYS A 169 -30.47 2.44 10.62
C LYS A 169 -31.10 1.06 10.79
N LYS A 170 -32.24 0.98 11.50
CA LYS A 170 -32.97 -0.28 11.68
C LYS A 170 -33.38 -0.91 10.35
N PHE A 171 -33.83 -0.10 9.38
CA PHE A 171 -34.14 -0.58 8.04
C PHE A 171 -32.88 -1.13 7.34
N LEU A 172 -31.75 -0.44 7.41
CA LEU A 172 -30.52 -0.89 6.77
C LEU A 172 -30.00 -2.20 7.35
N GLU A 173 -30.17 -2.43 8.65
CA GLU A 173 -29.77 -3.65 9.36
C GLU A 173 -30.75 -4.82 9.11
N THR A 174 -32.06 -4.58 9.26
CA THR A 174 -33.06 -5.65 9.30
C THR A 174 -33.86 -5.81 8.01
N LYS A 175 -33.76 -4.85 7.10
CA LYS A 175 -34.60 -4.70 5.89
C LYS A 175 -36.10 -4.56 6.19
N ASN A 176 -36.49 -4.27 7.42
CA ASN A 176 -37.88 -4.02 7.80
C ASN A 176 -38.38 -2.68 7.22
N THR A 177 -39.42 -2.74 6.39
CA THR A 177 -39.96 -1.59 5.65
C THR A 177 -40.99 -0.75 6.43
N LYS A 178 -41.32 -1.12 7.67
CA LYS A 178 -42.30 -0.39 8.48
C LYS A 178 -41.85 1.06 8.71
N GLY A 179 -42.62 2.01 8.19
CA GLY A 179 -42.33 3.44 8.30
C GLY A 179 -41.31 3.98 7.29
N ILE A 180 -40.92 3.15 6.31
CA ILE A 180 -40.02 3.53 5.22
C ILE A 180 -40.85 3.78 3.96
N LYS A 181 -40.64 4.93 3.31
CA LYS A 181 -41.18 5.20 1.97
C LYS A 181 -40.08 4.96 0.94
N SER A 182 -40.41 4.34 -0.18
CA SER A 182 -39.45 4.11 -1.26
C SER A 182 -40.00 4.38 -2.64
N HIS A 183 -39.14 4.87 -3.53
CA HIS A 183 -39.45 4.99 -4.95
C HIS A 183 -38.19 4.83 -5.80
N SER A 184 -38.37 4.35 -7.02
CA SER A 184 -37.29 4.23 -8.00
C SER A 184 -36.92 5.60 -8.53
N VAL A 185 -35.62 5.85 -8.65
CA VAL A 185 -35.10 7.13 -9.12
C VAL A 185 -33.91 6.89 -10.04
N THR A 186 -33.89 7.60 -11.16
CA THR A 186 -32.74 7.67 -12.05
C THR A 186 -32.20 9.09 -12.01
N LYS A 187 -30.92 9.25 -11.70
CA LYS A 187 -30.28 10.58 -11.63
C LYS A 187 -29.09 10.63 -12.58
N SER A 188 -28.96 11.73 -13.31
CA SER A 188 -27.72 12.10 -13.99
C SER A 188 -26.66 12.42 -12.95
N THR A 189 -25.43 12.00 -13.18
CA THR A 189 -24.32 12.32 -12.26
C THR A 189 -24.01 13.81 -12.18
N LYS A 190 -24.37 14.58 -13.21
CA LYS A 190 -24.22 16.04 -13.24
C LYS A 190 -25.16 16.77 -12.29
N ASP A 191 -26.30 16.15 -11.96
CA ASP A 191 -27.34 16.78 -11.13
C ASP A 191 -27.20 16.42 -9.64
N LEU A 192 -26.24 15.54 -9.32
CA LEU A 192 -25.97 15.11 -7.97
C LEU A 192 -24.93 16.02 -7.30
N ASN A 193 -25.14 16.36 -6.04
CA ASN A 193 -24.12 17.08 -5.29
C ASN A 193 -22.86 16.19 -5.06
N PRO A 194 -21.66 16.78 -4.90
CA PRO A 194 -20.41 16.01 -4.83
C PRO A 194 -20.31 15.02 -3.66
N ALA A 195 -20.95 15.31 -2.53
CA ALA A 195 -20.91 14.43 -1.35
C ALA A 195 -21.77 13.17 -1.57
N LEU A 196 -22.99 13.36 -2.07
CA LEU A 196 -23.91 12.28 -2.42
C LEU A 196 -23.34 11.43 -3.56
N LEU A 197 -22.83 12.08 -4.62
CA LEU A 197 -22.21 11.38 -5.75
C LEU A 197 -21.07 10.48 -5.29
N ARG A 198 -20.14 10.98 -4.46
CA ARG A 198 -19.05 10.14 -3.90
C ARG A 198 -19.59 8.96 -3.10
N SER A 199 -20.59 9.16 -2.26
CA SER A 199 -21.18 8.07 -1.48
C SER A 199 -21.81 7.01 -2.38
N ILE A 200 -22.50 7.40 -3.46
CA ILE A 200 -23.13 6.47 -4.41
C ILE A 200 -22.05 5.72 -5.21
N LEU A 201 -21.02 6.41 -5.70
CA LEU A 201 -19.97 5.78 -6.51
C LEU A 201 -19.16 4.76 -5.71
N GLN A 202 -18.93 5.00 -4.42
CA GLN A 202 -18.29 4.05 -3.51
C GLN A 202 -19.20 2.87 -3.11
N THR A 203 -20.51 2.96 -3.39
CA THR A 203 -21.48 1.91 -3.07
C THR A 203 -21.57 0.92 -4.21
N GLN A 204 -21.37 -0.36 -3.92
CA GLN A 204 -21.50 -1.43 -4.89
C GLN A 204 -22.94 -1.57 -5.38
N ASP A 205 -23.12 -2.06 -6.60
CA ASP A 205 -24.45 -2.34 -7.15
C ASP A 205 -25.15 -3.40 -6.27
N GLY A 206 -26.45 -3.22 -6.06
CA GLY A 206 -27.25 -3.96 -5.09
C GLY A 206 -27.15 -3.49 -3.63
N SER A 207 -26.17 -2.64 -3.29
CA SER A 207 -25.92 -2.20 -1.90
C SER A 207 -26.55 -0.83 -1.58
N PHE A 208 -26.61 -0.52 -0.28
CA PHE A 208 -27.20 0.71 0.24
C PHE A 208 -26.13 1.73 0.62
N THR A 209 -26.39 3.01 0.35
CA THR A 209 -25.58 4.11 0.88
C THR A 209 -25.79 4.24 2.40
N ARG A 210 -24.86 4.92 3.08
CA ARG A 210 -25.07 5.33 4.48
C ARG A 210 -26.30 6.26 4.58
N PRO A 211 -26.99 6.30 5.74
CA PRO A 211 -28.05 7.26 5.99
C PRO A 211 -27.54 8.69 5.81
N LEU A 212 -28.30 9.50 5.07
CA LEU A 212 -28.03 10.90 4.82
C LEU A 212 -29.15 11.73 5.44
N ASN A 213 -28.79 12.79 6.13
CA ASN A 213 -29.76 13.76 6.63
C ASN A 213 -30.16 14.70 5.49
N ALA A 214 -31.45 14.71 5.14
CA ALA A 214 -32.04 15.56 4.10
C ALA A 214 -32.85 16.74 4.70
N GLY A 215 -32.59 17.09 5.96
CA GLY A 215 -33.30 18.13 6.70
C GLY A 215 -34.47 17.56 7.48
N ASP A 216 -35.60 17.35 6.80
CA ASP A 216 -36.86 16.89 7.41
C ASP A 216 -36.97 15.34 7.51
N ARG A 217 -36.04 14.63 6.86
CA ARG A 217 -36.03 13.17 6.78
C ARG A 217 -34.63 12.62 6.58
N TYR A 218 -34.50 11.31 6.78
CA TYR A 218 -33.28 10.55 6.51
C TYR A 218 -33.45 9.70 5.28
N ILE A 219 -32.44 9.69 4.42
CA ILE A 219 -32.47 9.03 3.11
C ILE A 219 -31.32 8.03 3.00
N SER A 220 -31.58 6.88 2.40
CA SER A 220 -30.54 5.97 1.90
C SER A 220 -30.93 5.48 0.51
N TYR A 221 -29.95 5.37 -0.38
CA TYR A 221 -30.16 4.88 -1.73
C TYR A 221 -29.68 3.44 -1.83
N LYS A 222 -30.51 2.55 -2.39
CA LYS A 222 -30.02 1.28 -2.93
C LYS A 222 -29.56 1.51 -4.36
N VAL A 223 -28.27 1.35 -4.62
CA VAL A 223 -27.70 1.47 -5.97
C VAL A 223 -28.07 0.24 -6.76
N LEU A 224 -28.76 0.39 -7.90
CA LEU A 224 -29.16 -0.74 -8.73
C LEU A 224 -28.16 -0.98 -9.87
N SER A 225 -27.84 0.09 -10.61
CA SER A 225 -26.88 0.02 -11.71
C SER A 225 -26.33 1.41 -12.03
N LYS A 226 -25.08 1.47 -12.48
CA LYS A 226 -24.42 2.67 -13.00
C LYS A 226 -24.36 2.55 -14.53
N GLN A 227 -24.91 3.52 -15.27
CA GLN A 227 -25.17 3.41 -16.71
C GLN A 227 -24.42 4.47 -17.52
N GLY A 228 -23.88 4.02 -18.66
CA GLY A 228 -23.12 4.84 -19.60
C GLY A 228 -21.82 5.39 -19.02
N GLU A 229 -21.02 6.05 -19.84
CA GLU A 229 -19.75 6.65 -19.43
C GLU A 229 -19.70 8.13 -19.83
N ALA A 230 -19.35 8.99 -18.89
CA ALA A 230 -19.10 10.40 -19.09
C ALA A 230 -17.78 10.78 -18.43
N SER A 231 -16.89 11.39 -19.21
CA SER A 231 -15.69 11.99 -18.64
C SER A 231 -16.08 13.17 -17.75
N MET A 232 -15.58 13.18 -16.51
CA MET A 232 -15.75 14.31 -15.59
C MET A 232 -15.01 15.51 -16.18
N PRO A 233 -15.65 16.69 -16.34
CA PRO A 233 -14.96 17.88 -16.84
C PRO A 233 -13.73 18.21 -16.00
N PHE A 234 -12.66 18.70 -16.64
CA PHE A 234 -11.40 19.00 -15.97
C PHE A 234 -11.60 19.82 -14.68
N GLU A 235 -12.39 20.90 -14.75
CA GLU A 235 -12.67 21.78 -13.61
C GLU A 235 -13.25 21.04 -12.40
N SER A 236 -14.18 20.10 -12.61
CA SER A 236 -14.77 19.29 -11.54
C SER A 236 -13.81 18.20 -11.03
N SER A 237 -12.90 17.74 -11.90
CA SER A 237 -11.93 16.67 -11.59
C SER A 237 -10.58 17.18 -11.08
N LYS A 238 -10.32 18.50 -11.10
CA LYS A 238 -9.00 19.09 -10.90
C LYS A 238 -8.27 18.59 -9.65
N GLY A 239 -8.97 18.43 -8.52
CA GLY A 239 -8.40 17.87 -7.30
C GLY A 239 -7.99 16.40 -7.41
N ALA A 240 -8.82 15.57 -8.06
CA ALA A 240 -8.50 14.17 -8.32
C ALA A 240 -7.36 14.02 -9.33
N VAL A 241 -7.36 14.86 -10.38
CA VAL A 241 -6.29 14.95 -11.37
C VAL A 241 -4.97 15.30 -10.70
N ALA A 242 -4.95 16.34 -9.85
CA ALA A 242 -3.75 16.72 -9.11
C ALA A 242 -3.24 15.62 -8.18
N ALA A 243 -4.15 14.90 -7.51
CA ALA A 243 -3.78 13.78 -6.64
C ALA A 243 -3.15 12.62 -7.43
N ARG A 244 -3.75 12.23 -8.57
CA ARG A 244 -3.23 11.17 -9.44
C ARG A 244 -1.91 11.57 -10.09
N TRP A 245 -1.80 12.81 -10.58
CA TRP A 245 -0.54 13.37 -11.08
C TRP A 245 0.55 13.28 -10.01
N LYS A 246 0.27 13.74 -8.78
CA LYS A 246 1.23 13.71 -7.68
C LYS A 246 1.65 12.28 -7.33
N GLN A 247 0.71 11.33 -7.31
CA GLN A 247 0.99 9.93 -7.08
C GLN A 247 1.94 9.36 -8.15
N GLN A 248 1.69 9.65 -9.43
CA GLN A 248 2.56 9.21 -10.52
C GLN A 248 3.95 9.85 -10.44
N GLN A 249 4.03 11.16 -10.15
CA GLN A 249 5.32 11.82 -9.97
C GLN A 249 6.09 11.26 -8.77
N GLN A 250 5.41 10.90 -7.69
CA GLN A 250 6.02 10.23 -6.54
C GLN A 250 6.62 8.88 -6.91
N SER A 251 5.86 8.03 -7.63
CA SER A 251 6.38 6.74 -8.10
C SER A 251 7.56 6.90 -9.05
N LYS A 252 7.50 7.87 -9.98
CA LYS A 252 8.59 8.18 -10.91
C LYS A 252 9.83 8.69 -10.16
N ALA A 253 9.67 9.69 -9.29
CA ALA A 253 10.78 10.26 -8.53
C ALA A 253 11.46 9.22 -7.63
N LEU A 254 10.68 8.33 -7.00
CA LEU A 254 11.22 7.23 -6.20
C LEU A 254 12.06 6.27 -7.05
N LYS A 255 11.54 5.88 -8.23
CA LYS A 255 12.24 5.02 -9.18
C LYS A 255 13.54 5.67 -9.65
N ASP A 256 13.45 6.91 -10.14
CA ASP A 256 14.61 7.68 -10.64
C ASP A 256 15.68 7.86 -9.54
N TYR A 257 15.27 8.06 -8.28
CA TYR A 257 16.18 8.15 -7.14
C TYR A 257 16.95 6.85 -6.93
N PHE A 258 16.26 5.70 -6.89
CA PHE A 258 16.92 4.41 -6.67
C PHE A 258 17.74 3.92 -7.85
N GLU A 259 17.36 4.27 -9.09
CA GLU A 259 18.19 3.98 -10.27
C GLU A 259 19.52 4.75 -10.22
N LYS A 260 19.48 6.03 -9.86
CA LYS A 260 20.70 6.83 -9.64
C LYS A 260 21.54 6.30 -8.49
N LEU A 261 20.90 5.93 -7.38
CA LEU A 261 21.58 5.36 -6.23
C LEU A 261 22.27 4.04 -6.59
N LYS A 262 21.57 3.13 -7.29
CA LYS A 262 22.12 1.84 -7.76
C LYS A 262 23.31 2.02 -8.70
N THR A 263 23.28 3.04 -9.56
CA THR A 263 24.37 3.33 -10.52
C THR A 263 25.66 3.76 -9.83
N ASN A 264 25.54 4.46 -8.70
CA ASN A 264 26.68 5.00 -7.97
C ASN A 264 27.11 4.12 -6.79
N ALA A 265 26.39 3.03 -6.52
CA ALA A 265 26.62 2.20 -5.35
C ALA A 265 27.75 1.20 -5.53
N ASP A 266 28.47 0.91 -4.44
CA ASP A 266 29.41 -0.21 -4.39
C ASP A 266 28.63 -1.54 -4.24
N ILE A 267 28.62 -2.32 -5.32
CA ILE A 267 27.95 -3.62 -5.39
C ILE A 267 28.96 -4.69 -5.81
N GLN A 268 29.36 -5.52 -4.86
CA GLN A 268 30.35 -6.57 -5.05
C GLN A 268 29.65 -7.93 -5.10
N VAL A 269 29.75 -8.64 -6.23
CA VAL A 269 29.19 -9.99 -6.37
C VAL A 269 30.27 -11.01 -6.04
N LEU A 270 30.02 -11.80 -4.99
CA LEU A 270 30.91 -12.86 -4.52
C LEU A 270 30.40 -14.18 -5.10
N ARG A 271 31.17 -14.78 -6.00
CA ARG A 271 30.81 -16.03 -6.70
C ARG A 271 30.79 -17.23 -5.76
#